data_AF-A0A8B6FIV4-F1
#
_entry.id   AF-A0A8B6FIV4-F1
#
_cell.length_a   1.000
_cell.length_b   1.000
_cell.length_c   1.000
_cell.angle_alpha   90.00
_cell.angle_beta   90.00
_cell.angle_gamma   90.00
#
_symmetry.space_group_name_H-M   'P 1'
#
loop_
_entity.id
_entity.type
_entity.pdbx_description
1 polymer ?
#
loop_
_entity_poly.entity_id
_entity_poly.type
_entity_poly.pdbx_seq_one_letter_code
_entity_poly.pdbx_strand_id
1 'polypeptide(L)'
;MHDNADSFQDIPHDNFVQFFKKLNKSDDNCSSFHKTIMEHFQQLKDNIDNDPSNNILDVDITTDEIIKSIKALKNGKSTAMDLVSNEMLKYGGQAILNPLTKLFNFILNIGQFPSKWNDSFLVLLHKSGSKMDPSNYRGI
;
A
#
# COMPACT_ATOMS: atom_id res chain seq x y z
N MET A 1 33.26 36.18 -5.68
CA MET A 1 31.93 35.61 -5.44
C MET A 1 32.16 34.17 -5.06
N HIS A 2 31.99 33.83 -3.79
CA HIS A 2 32.30 32.50 -3.26
C HIS A 2 31.15 31.55 -3.62
N ASP A 3 31.43 30.60 -4.51
CA ASP A 3 30.67 29.36 -4.64
C ASP A 3 30.94 28.51 -3.40
N ASN A 4 30.11 28.65 -2.37
CA ASN A 4 30.04 27.67 -1.29
C ASN A 4 29.19 26.51 -1.79
N ALA A 5 29.85 25.48 -2.32
CA ALA A 5 29.28 24.16 -2.41
C ALA A 5 28.94 23.71 -0.98
N ASP A 6 27.66 23.76 -0.61
CA ASP A 6 27.12 23.05 0.54
C ASP A 6 27.51 21.58 0.38
N SER A 7 28.55 21.14 1.10
CA SER A 7 28.90 19.74 1.20
C SER A 7 27.77 19.05 1.95
N PHE A 8 26.79 18.52 1.23
CA PHE A 8 25.75 17.67 1.79
C PHE A 8 26.45 16.46 2.43
N GLN A 9 26.59 16.51 3.75
CA GLN A 9 26.84 15.31 4.54
C GLN A 9 25.55 14.49 4.49
N ASP A 10 25.41 13.73 3.41
CA ASP A 10 24.33 12.76 3.28
C ASP A 10 24.70 11.51 4.07
N ILE A 11 23.75 10.99 4.83
CA ILE A 11 23.89 9.67 5.47
C ILE A 11 24.19 8.66 4.37
N PRO A 12 25.22 7.79 4.53
CA PRO A 12 25.47 6.71 3.58
C PRO A 12 24.23 5.86 3.35
N HIS A 13 23.94 5.53 2.08
CA HIS A 13 22.75 4.77 1.70
C HIS A 13 22.57 3.47 2.51
N ASP A 14 23.68 2.78 2.80
CA ASP A 14 23.68 1.55 3.59
C ASP A 14 23.11 1.73 5.01
N ASN A 15 23.30 2.90 5.63
CA ASN A 15 22.77 3.17 6.97
C ASN A 15 21.24 3.24 6.93
N PHE A 16 20.67 3.85 5.89
CA PHE A 16 19.22 3.84 5.70
C PHE A 16 18.69 2.43 5.45
N VAL A 17 19.35 1.67 4.57
CA VAL A 17 18.95 0.29 4.29
C VAL A 17 18.96 -0.55 5.56
N GLN A 18 20.02 -0.48 6.37
CA GLN A 18 20.12 -1.20 7.64
C GLN A 18 19.03 -0.77 8.64
N PHE A 19 18.82 0.55 8.77
CA PHE A 19 17.80 1.09 9.67
C PHE A 19 16.40 0.61 9.31
N PHE A 20 15.98 0.78 8.06
CA PHE A 20 14.64 0.36 7.62
C PHE A 20 14.48 -1.16 7.54
N LYS A 21 15.55 -1.91 7.20
CA LYS A 21 15.53 -3.37 7.33
C LYS A 21 15.28 -3.80 8.76
N LYS A 22 15.91 -3.16 9.74
CA LYS A 22 15.69 -3.44 11.17
C LYS A 22 14.27 -3.04 11.61
N LEU A 23 13.79 -1.88 11.17
CA LEU A 23 12.46 -1.37 11.52
C LEU A 23 11.32 -2.25 10.99
N ASN A 24 11.49 -2.83 9.79
CA ASN A 24 10.50 -3.68 9.16
C ASN A 24 10.67 -5.19 9.48
N LYS A 25 11.53 -5.56 10.43
CA LYS A 25 11.56 -6.96 10.90
C LYS A 25 10.29 -7.23 11.70
N SER A 26 9.63 -8.33 11.39
CA SER A 26 8.56 -8.88 12.22
C SER A 26 9.13 -9.21 13.60
N ASP A 27 8.60 -8.59 14.66
CA ASP A 27 8.85 -9.08 16.01
C ASP A 27 8.01 -10.35 16.21
N ASP A 28 8.65 -11.51 16.27
CA ASP A 28 7.98 -12.82 16.48
C ASP A 28 7.33 -12.95 17.87
N ASN A 29 7.49 -11.94 18.75
CA ASN A 29 7.00 -11.96 20.13
C ASN A 29 5.51 -11.65 20.31
N CYS A 30 4.71 -11.60 19.24
CA CYS A 30 3.27 -11.40 19.34
C CYS A 30 2.47 -12.72 19.33
N SER A 31 3.08 -13.88 19.61
CA SER A 31 2.36 -15.15 19.46
C SER A 31 1.16 -15.32 20.40
N SER A 32 1.23 -14.82 21.64
CA SER A 32 0.11 -14.93 22.59
C SER A 32 -1.05 -14.00 22.25
N PHE A 33 -0.77 -12.75 21.91
CA PHE A 33 -1.79 -11.79 21.47
C PHE A 33 -2.41 -12.20 20.13
N HIS A 34 -1.60 -12.68 19.19
CA HIS A 34 -2.08 -13.21 17.92
C HIS A 34 -3.04 -14.38 18.13
N LYS A 35 -2.72 -15.32 19.02
CA LYS A 35 -3.62 -16.45 19.33
C LYS A 35 -4.97 -15.99 19.90
N THR A 36 -4.96 -15.09 20.88
CA THR A 36 -6.20 -14.54 21.47
C THR A 36 -7.05 -13.79 20.44
N ILE A 37 -6.41 -13.01 19.57
CA ILE A 37 -7.07 -12.29 18.48
C ILE A 37 -7.73 -13.28 17.50
N MET A 38 -7.02 -14.35 17.12
CA MET A 38 -7.54 -15.36 16.21
C MET A 38 -8.71 -16.17 16.81
N GLU A 39 -8.64 -16.51 18.09
CA GLU A 39 -9.74 -17.17 18.80
C GLU A 39 -10.99 -16.29 18.87
N HIS A 40 -10.82 -14.98 19.13
CA HIS A 40 -11.92 -14.02 19.14
C HIS A 40 -12.52 -13.83 17.73
N PHE A 41 -11.69 -13.75 16.68
CA PHE A 41 -12.18 -13.69 15.30
C PHE A 41 -12.98 -14.93 14.89
N GLN A 42 -12.58 -16.12 15.37
CA GLN A 42 -13.32 -17.35 15.10
C GLN A 42 -14.72 -17.31 15.74
N GLN A 43 -14.81 -16.86 17.00
CA GLN A 43 -16.10 -16.70 17.68
C GLN A 43 -17.00 -15.67 17.01
N LEU A 44 -16.43 -14.59 16.45
CA LEU A 44 -17.21 -13.59 15.72
C LEU A 44 -17.73 -14.13 14.39
N LYS A 45 -16.92 -14.87 13.63
CA LYS A 45 -17.35 -15.50 12.37
C LYS A 45 -18.58 -16.39 12.56
N ASP A 46 -18.58 -17.23 13.60
CA ASP A 46 -19.68 -18.15 13.87
C ASP A 46 -21.01 -17.42 14.23
N ASN A 47 -20.94 -16.14 14.63
CA ASN A 47 -22.12 -15.32 14.94
C ASN A 47 -22.60 -14.44 13.76
N ILE A 48 -21.78 -14.26 12.72
CA ILE A 48 -22.03 -13.33 11.60
C ILE A 48 -22.92 -13.95 10.51
N ASP A 49 -22.88 -15.28 10.33
CA ASP A 49 -23.60 -16.00 9.26
C ASP A 49 -25.14 -15.95 9.35
N ASN A 50 -25.71 -15.36 10.40
CA ASN A 50 -27.16 -15.30 10.62
C ASN A 50 -27.83 -13.96 10.20
N ASP A 51 -27.06 -12.94 9.77
CA ASP A 51 -27.61 -11.65 9.34
C ASP A 51 -27.32 -11.38 7.85
N PRO A 52 -28.36 -11.29 7.00
CA PRO A 52 -28.22 -10.98 5.57
C PRO A 52 -27.53 -9.65 5.26
N SER A 53 -27.50 -8.70 6.21
CA SER A 53 -26.82 -7.41 6.04
C SER A 53 -25.29 -7.50 6.14
N ASN A 54 -24.75 -8.61 6.67
CA ASN A 54 -23.31 -8.81 6.80
C ASN A 54 -22.61 -9.12 5.47
N ASN A 55 -23.32 -9.59 4.45
CA ASN A 55 -22.76 -9.91 3.13
C ASN A 55 -22.57 -8.68 2.23
N ILE A 56 -22.93 -7.47 2.66
CA ILE A 56 -22.88 -6.27 1.81
C ILE A 56 -21.45 -5.90 1.36
N LEU A 57 -20.44 -6.37 2.09
CA LEU A 57 -19.02 -6.14 1.78
C LEU A 57 -18.39 -7.30 0.98
N ASP A 58 -19.08 -8.44 0.89
CA ASP A 58 -18.62 -9.66 0.21
C ASP A 58 -19.34 -9.86 -1.14
N VAL A 59 -19.88 -8.77 -1.71
CA VAL A 59 -20.48 -8.76 -3.06
C VAL A 59 -19.44 -8.42 -4.13
N ASP A 60 -19.75 -8.79 -5.37
CA ASP A 60 -18.94 -8.42 -6.52
C ASP A 60 -18.82 -6.89 -6.65
N ILE A 61 -17.60 -6.45 -6.90
CA ILE A 61 -17.25 -5.06 -7.20
C ILE A 61 -17.86 -4.67 -8.55
N THR A 62 -18.67 -3.61 -8.52
CA THR A 62 -19.38 -3.10 -9.69
C THR A 62 -18.50 -2.21 -10.56
N THR A 63 -18.86 -2.06 -11.83
CA THR A 63 -18.18 -1.09 -12.73
C THR A 63 -18.32 0.35 -12.23
N ASP A 64 -19.43 0.70 -11.59
CA ASP A 64 -19.67 2.05 -11.07
C ASP A 64 -18.75 2.39 -9.89
N GLU A 65 -18.47 1.42 -9.02
CA GLU A 65 -17.47 1.56 -7.96
C GLU A 65 -16.08 1.80 -8.53
N ILE A 66 -15.71 1.06 -9.58
CA ILE A 66 -14.43 1.27 -10.28
C ILE A 66 -14.38 2.64 -10.93
N ILE A 67 -15.43 3.08 -11.63
CA ILE A 67 -15.51 4.41 -12.23
C ILE A 67 -15.35 5.50 -11.17
N LYS A 68 -16.08 5.38 -10.05
CA LYS A 68 -16.02 6.34 -8.94
C LYS A 68 -14.60 6.41 -8.36
N SER A 69 -13.97 5.25 -8.17
CA SER A 69 -12.62 5.13 -7.64
C SER A 69 -11.58 5.74 -8.57
N ILE A 70 -11.62 5.42 -9.87
CA ILE A 70 -10.73 5.97 -10.88
C ILE A 70 -10.86 7.49 -11.00
N LYS A 71 -12.09 8.02 -10.97
CA LYS A 71 -12.33 9.47 -11.02
C LYS A 71 -11.74 10.20 -9.81
N ALA A 72 -11.72 9.57 -8.64
CA ALA A 72 -11.18 10.13 -7.41
C ALA A 72 -9.63 10.15 -7.37
N LEU A 73 -8.94 9.40 -8.24
CA LEU A 73 -7.49 9.42 -8.33
C LEU A 73 -6.98 10.85 -8.60
N LYS A 74 -5.81 11.22 -8.08
CA LYS A 74 -5.21 12.55 -8.38
C LYS A 74 -4.30 12.43 -9.60
N ASN A 75 -4.33 13.42 -10.48
CA ASN A 75 -3.40 13.50 -11.61
C ASN A 75 -1.99 13.89 -11.14
N GLY A 76 -0.97 13.59 -11.95
CA GLY A 76 0.43 13.92 -11.67
C GLY A 76 1.04 13.12 -10.52
N LYS A 77 0.46 11.96 -10.20
CA LYS A 77 1.05 11.03 -9.23
C LYS A 77 2.07 10.14 -9.91
N SER A 78 3.14 9.82 -9.18
CA SER A 78 4.16 8.88 -9.63
C SER A 78 3.53 7.50 -9.86
N THR A 79 3.98 6.85 -10.92
CA THR A 79 3.62 5.47 -11.23
C THR A 79 4.44 4.50 -10.39
N ALA A 80 3.94 3.27 -10.24
CA ALA A 80 4.74 2.17 -9.72
C ALA A 80 5.70 1.66 -10.81
N MET A 81 6.32 0.49 -10.57
CA MET A 81 7.21 -0.17 -11.53
C MET A 81 6.52 -0.60 -12.83
N ASP A 82 5.19 -0.70 -12.82
CA ASP A 82 4.38 -1.04 -13.98
C ASP A 82 4.20 0.13 -14.97
N LEU A 83 4.62 1.35 -14.59
CA LEU A 83 4.49 2.58 -15.37
C LEU A 83 3.03 2.94 -15.71
N VAL A 84 2.05 2.39 -14.99
CA VAL A 84 0.64 2.70 -15.20
C VAL A 84 0.30 3.98 -14.44
N SER A 85 -0.04 5.04 -15.18
CA SER A 85 -0.41 6.31 -14.58
C SER A 85 -1.90 6.42 -14.28
N ASN A 86 -2.25 7.28 -13.32
CA ASN A 86 -3.65 7.56 -12.99
C ASN A 86 -4.40 8.13 -14.21
N GLU A 87 -3.72 8.87 -15.08
CA GLU A 87 -4.28 9.38 -16.33
C GLU A 87 -4.63 8.25 -17.30
N MET A 88 -3.77 7.23 -17.42
CA MET A 88 -4.07 6.04 -18.23
C MET A 88 -5.34 5.35 -17.73
N LEU A 89 -5.49 5.23 -16.41
CA LEU A 89 -6.69 4.63 -15.81
C LEU A 89 -7.94 5.48 -16.05
N LYS A 90 -7.82 6.80 -15.90
CA LYS A 90 -8.93 7.76 -16.07
C LYS A 90 -9.41 7.90 -17.50
N TYR A 91 -8.49 7.96 -18.45
CA TYR A 91 -8.78 8.27 -19.85
C TYR A 91 -8.83 7.02 -20.73
N GLY A 92 -8.47 5.84 -20.21
CA GLY A 92 -8.50 4.58 -20.95
C GLY A 92 -9.90 4.02 -21.24
N GLY A 93 -10.95 4.59 -20.66
CA GLY A 93 -12.34 4.24 -20.96
C GLY A 93 -12.67 2.76 -20.76
N GLN A 94 -13.53 2.21 -21.62
CA GLN A 94 -14.00 0.83 -21.48
C GLN A 94 -12.88 -0.22 -21.63
N ALA A 95 -11.83 0.11 -22.39
CA ALA A 95 -10.69 -0.76 -22.60
C ALA A 95 -9.92 -1.04 -21.29
N ILE A 96 -9.97 -0.11 -20.32
CA ILE A 96 -9.40 -0.27 -18.98
C ILE A 96 -10.45 -0.71 -17.96
N LEU A 97 -11.67 -0.19 -18.06
CA LEU A 97 -12.73 -0.50 -17.08
C LEU A 97 -13.06 -2.00 -17.02
N ASN A 98 -13.26 -2.64 -18.18
CA ASN A 98 -13.58 -4.07 -18.26
C ASN A 98 -12.52 -4.98 -17.61
N PRO A 99 -11.22 -4.87 -17.96
CA PRO A 99 -10.20 -5.70 -17.34
C PRO A 99 -10.03 -5.41 -15.84
N LEU A 100 -10.16 -4.16 -15.40
CA LEU A 100 -10.06 -3.83 -13.97
C LEU A 100 -11.19 -4.46 -13.15
N THR A 101 -12.43 -4.36 -13.59
CA THR A 101 -13.57 -4.99 -12.90
C THR A 101 -13.39 -6.50 -12.81
N LYS A 102 -12.97 -7.16 -13.90
CA LYS A 102 -12.69 -8.60 -13.88
C LYS A 102 -11.53 -8.96 -12.97
N LEU A 103 -10.44 -8.19 -13.01
CA LEU A 103 -9.25 -8.42 -12.20
C LEU A 103 -9.56 -8.28 -10.70
N PHE A 104 -10.24 -7.22 -10.29
CA PHE A 104 -10.54 -7.00 -8.88
C PHE A 104 -11.53 -8.03 -8.33
N ASN A 105 -12.56 -8.41 -9.10
CA ASN A 105 -13.44 -9.49 -8.68
C ASN A 105 -12.73 -10.84 -8.65
N PHE A 106 -11.79 -11.09 -9.58
CA PHE A 106 -10.96 -12.29 -9.52
C PHE A 106 -10.13 -12.32 -8.24
N ILE A 107 -9.43 -11.24 -7.91
CA ILE A 107 -8.63 -11.09 -6.68
C ILE A 107 -9.50 -11.25 -5.43
N LEU A 108 -10.69 -10.64 -5.40
CA LEU A 108 -11.65 -10.74 -4.30
C LEU A 108 -12.08 -12.19 -4.06
N ASN A 109 -12.45 -12.90 -5.13
CA ASN A 109 -12.92 -14.28 -5.06
C ASN A 109 -11.84 -15.28 -4.64
N ILE A 110 -10.60 -15.10 -5.13
CA ILE A 110 -9.50 -16.04 -4.79
C ILE A 110 -8.77 -15.65 -3.51
N GLY A 111 -8.97 -14.43 -3.00
CA GLY A 111 -8.28 -13.89 -1.83
C GLY A 111 -6.78 -13.68 -2.01
N GLN A 112 -6.29 -13.59 -3.24
CA GLN A 112 -4.87 -13.48 -3.58
C GLN A 112 -4.64 -12.36 -4.60
N PHE A 113 -3.67 -11.50 -4.30
CA PHE A 113 -3.24 -10.42 -5.17
C PHE A 113 -1.84 -10.71 -5.74
N PRO A 114 -1.46 -10.08 -6.87
CA PRO A 114 -0.14 -10.29 -7.46
C PRO A 114 0.97 -9.94 -6.47
N SER A 115 1.95 -10.84 -6.29
CA SER A 115 3.10 -10.60 -5.39
C SER A 115 3.85 -9.32 -5.72
N LYS A 116 3.88 -8.93 -7.00
CA LYS A 116 4.45 -7.67 -7.50
C LYS A 116 3.81 -6.41 -6.93
N TRP A 117 2.57 -6.46 -6.44
CA TRP A 117 1.95 -5.32 -5.78
C TRP A 117 2.53 -5.04 -4.39
N ASN A 118 3.28 -5.98 -3.80
CA ASN A 118 4.06 -5.76 -2.58
C ASN A 118 5.42 -5.11 -2.85
N ASP A 119 5.84 -5.02 -4.11
CA ASP A 119 7.11 -4.39 -4.46
C ASP A 119 6.89 -2.87 -4.59
N SER A 120 7.64 -2.07 -3.83
CA SER A 120 7.55 -0.60 -3.88
C SER A 120 8.94 0.07 -3.85
N PHE A 121 9.02 1.29 -4.37
CA PHE A 121 10.20 2.13 -4.20
C PHE A 121 10.08 2.94 -2.92
N LEU A 122 11.03 2.76 -2.01
CA LEU A 122 11.12 3.56 -0.80
C LEU A 122 11.83 4.88 -1.11
N VAL A 123 11.09 5.99 -1.06
CA VAL A 123 11.71 7.33 -1.13
C VAL A 123 11.77 7.93 0.27
N LEU A 124 12.93 8.50 0.62
CA LEU A 124 13.17 9.04 1.95
C LEU A 124 12.98 10.56 1.96
N LEU A 125 11.96 11.03 2.68
CA LEU A 125 11.68 12.44 2.86
C LEU A 125 12.12 12.90 4.25
N HIS A 126 13.09 13.82 4.32
CA HIS A 126 13.50 14.42 5.59
C HIS A 126 12.34 15.20 6.21
N LYS A 127 12.09 14.98 7.50
CA LYS A 127 11.09 15.71 8.28
C LYS A 127 11.73 16.95 8.92
N SER A 128 12.41 16.74 10.05
CA SER A 128 12.97 17.75 10.95
C SER A 128 14.06 17.12 11.81
N GLY A 129 14.88 17.93 12.48
CA GLY A 129 16.01 17.42 13.27
C GLY A 129 17.24 17.14 12.42
N SER A 130 18.18 16.38 12.96
CA SER A 130 19.46 16.10 12.31
C SER A 130 19.27 15.31 11.01
N LYS A 131 19.90 15.77 9.92
CA LYS A 131 19.99 15.04 8.65
C LYS A 131 20.84 13.78 8.75
N MET A 132 21.59 13.60 9.84
CA MET A 132 22.46 12.43 10.08
C MET A 132 21.76 11.30 10.83
N ASP A 133 20.51 11.50 11.24
CA ASP A 133 19.71 10.50 11.94
C ASP A 133 18.61 9.94 11.00
N PRO A 134 18.68 8.66 10.60
CA PRO A 134 17.68 8.02 9.75
C PRO A 134 16.24 8.07 10.29
N SER A 135 16.04 8.19 11.61
CA SER A 135 14.70 8.26 12.21
C SER A 135 13.96 9.57 11.89
N ASN A 136 14.71 10.60 11.47
CA ASN A 136 14.18 11.90 11.04
C ASN A 136 13.64 11.89 9.60
N TYR A 137 13.63 10.74 8.92
CA TYR A 137 13.10 10.58 7.57
C TYR A 137 11.77 9.79 7.58
N ARG A 138 10.85 10.12 6.67
CA ARG A 138 9.68 9.29 6.33
C ARG A 138 9.99 8.51 5.07
N GLY A 139 9.80 7.20 5.12
CA GLY A 139 9.58 6.41 3.91
C GLY A 139 8.22 6.76 3.31
N ILE A 140 8.19 7.07 2.02
CA ILE A 140 6.97 7.17 1.20
C ILE A 140 6.99 6.12 0.10
#